data_AF-A0A0P1AP69-F1
#
_entry.id   AF-A0A0P1AP69-F1
#
_cell.length_a   1.000
_cell.length_b   1.000
_cell.length_c   1.000
_cell.angle_alpha   90.00
_cell.angle_beta   90.00
_cell.angle_gamma   90.00
#
_symmetry.space_group_name_H-M   'P 1'
#
loop_
_entity.id
_entity.type
_entity.pdbx_description
1 polymer ?
#
loop_
_entity_poly.entity_id
_entity_poly.type
_entity_poly.pdbx_seq_one_letter_code
_entity_poly.pdbx_strand_id
1 'polypeptide(L)'
;MAHTRKLASNLQMTLSRNFRTTYYKTLGVPVVQHIVNLDASFAALLSESVVNLPQLLNLALELGVAPQYRARIWLLLVEVLPPYSRLWSFVLTERRAMFEDLVDAAHYLQPFKLSRRLKLLKDEETAKANNKLPLYSQHDLERLVHLHQTYQQDIATCDAPMLRKSVDRNFLLSVARVVFEVLPHDAERFWCFTGLLDLFNGRLELVDPMVTPDKLYNASLTEFESVFLRTMDVKRSRLITDRLSNLHLLKSCHDDCIKQG
;
A
#
# COMPACT_ATOMS: atom_id res chain seq x y z
N MET A 1 -38.76 2.44 17.26
CA MET A 1 -39.05 1.86 15.92
C MET A 1 -38.59 2.79 14.79
N ALA A 2 -37.29 3.08 14.67
CA ALA A 2 -36.78 4.00 13.63
C ALA A 2 -35.48 3.50 12.96
N HIS A 3 -35.02 2.29 13.29
CA HIS A 3 -33.67 1.83 12.97
C HIS A 3 -33.55 0.94 11.72
N THR A 4 -34.67 0.52 11.12
CA THR A 4 -34.69 -0.38 9.96
C THR A 4 -34.76 0.32 8.60
N ARG A 5 -34.94 1.66 8.55
CA ARG A 5 -35.01 2.40 7.27
C ARG A 5 -33.65 2.86 6.71
N LYS A 6 -32.59 2.93 7.52
CA LYS A 6 -31.28 3.43 7.08
C LYS A 6 -30.40 2.40 6.37
N LEU A 7 -30.72 1.11 6.50
CA LEU A 7 -29.98 0.02 5.85
C LEU A 7 -30.43 -0.22 4.40
N ALA A 8 -31.69 0.07 4.07
CA ALA A 8 -32.19 0.02 2.70
C ALA A 8 -31.61 1.13 1.80
N SER A 9 -31.33 2.32 2.36
CA SER A 9 -30.85 3.47 1.57
C SER A 9 -29.42 3.33 1.06
N ASN A 10 -28.55 2.56 1.72
CA ASN A 10 -27.16 2.42 1.31
C ASN A 10 -26.91 1.24 0.36
N LEU A 11 -27.73 0.18 0.42
CA LEU A 11 -27.72 -0.89 -0.60
C LEU A 11 -28.39 -0.45 -1.91
N GLN A 12 -29.23 0.58 -1.88
CA GLN A 12 -29.88 1.13 -3.06
C GLN A 12 -28.96 2.07 -3.87
N MET A 13 -27.87 2.56 -3.30
CA MET A 13 -26.93 3.46 -4.00
C MET A 13 -26.01 2.74 -4.99
N THR A 14 -25.66 1.48 -4.77
CA THR A 14 -24.81 0.71 -5.72
C THR A 14 -25.61 -0.05 -6.77
N LEU A 15 -26.87 -0.43 -6.51
CA LEU A 15 -27.76 -1.00 -7.53
C LEU A 15 -28.36 0.07 -8.46
N SER A 16 -28.35 1.35 -8.05
CA SER A 16 -28.87 2.46 -8.85
C SER A 16 -28.02 2.84 -10.07
N ARG A 17 -26.80 2.30 -10.19
CA ARG A 17 -25.80 2.73 -11.18
C ARG A 17 -26.19 2.42 -12.64
N ASN A 18 -27.30 1.74 -12.92
CA ASN A 18 -27.73 1.45 -14.30
C ASN A 18 -29.22 1.62 -14.66
N PHE A 19 -30.06 2.25 -13.85
CA PHE A 19 -31.42 2.59 -14.34
C PHE A 19 -31.37 3.79 -15.29
N ARG A 20 -30.66 4.83 -14.89
CA ARG A 20 -30.62 6.11 -15.58
C ARG A 20 -29.88 6.01 -16.93
N THR A 21 -28.78 5.27 -16.99
CA THR A 21 -28.01 5.01 -18.22
C THR A 21 -28.79 4.13 -19.21
N THR A 22 -29.44 3.07 -18.73
CA THR A 22 -30.29 2.20 -19.56
C THR A 22 -31.48 2.97 -20.14
N TYR A 23 -32.14 3.82 -19.33
CA TYR A 23 -33.24 4.67 -19.78
C TYR A 23 -32.84 5.63 -20.92
N TYR A 24 -31.73 6.36 -20.77
CA TYR A 24 -31.28 7.26 -21.83
C TYR A 24 -30.79 6.51 -23.08
N LYS A 25 -30.20 5.32 -22.91
CA LYS A 25 -29.79 4.45 -24.03
C LYS A 25 -31.01 3.92 -24.81
N THR A 26 -32.11 3.60 -24.14
CA THR A 26 -33.38 3.21 -24.80
C THR A 26 -34.06 4.36 -25.53
N LEU A 27 -33.78 5.61 -25.14
CA LEU A 27 -34.31 6.81 -25.80
C LEU A 27 -33.44 7.31 -26.96
N GLY A 28 -32.36 6.59 -27.32
CA GLY A 28 -31.45 7.00 -28.39
C GLY A 28 -30.65 8.28 -28.07
N VAL A 29 -30.71 8.75 -26.83
CA VAL A 29 -29.92 9.90 -26.38
C VAL A 29 -28.47 9.42 -26.20
N PRO A 30 -27.48 10.02 -26.87
CA PRO A 30 -26.08 9.69 -26.63
C PRO A 30 -25.77 10.06 -25.18
N VAL A 31 -25.75 9.04 -24.32
CA VAL A 31 -25.24 9.20 -22.96
C VAL A 31 -23.75 9.44 -23.12
N VAL A 32 -23.35 10.70 -23.05
CA VAL A 32 -21.99 11.07 -22.70
C VAL A 32 -21.75 10.35 -21.38
N GLN A 33 -21.02 9.22 -21.43
CA GLN A 33 -20.54 8.58 -20.23
C GLN A 33 -19.89 9.70 -19.44
N HIS A 34 -20.49 10.10 -18.33
CA HIS A 34 -19.88 11.10 -17.45
C HIS A 34 -18.46 10.61 -17.26
N ILE A 35 -17.49 11.32 -17.84
CA ILE A 35 -16.08 11.10 -17.57
C ILE A 35 -16.02 11.17 -16.06
N VAL A 36 -15.85 10.02 -15.42
CA VAL A 36 -15.65 9.97 -13.98
C VAL A 36 -14.39 10.78 -13.81
N ASN A 37 -14.54 12.01 -13.33
CA ASN A 37 -13.40 12.86 -13.09
C ASN A 37 -12.60 12.15 -12.00
N LEU A 38 -11.54 11.47 -12.43
CA LEU A 38 -10.71 10.59 -11.61
C LEU A 38 -10.19 11.36 -10.41
N ASP A 39 -9.76 12.59 -10.67
CA ASP A 39 -9.21 13.48 -9.66
C ASP A 39 -10.27 13.90 -8.64
N ALA A 40 -11.48 14.23 -9.10
CA ALA A 40 -12.59 14.57 -8.20
C ALA A 40 -13.03 13.37 -7.37
N SER A 41 -12.95 12.16 -7.93
CA SER A 41 -13.34 10.92 -7.24
C SER A 41 -12.37 10.57 -6.13
N PHE A 42 -11.06 10.67 -6.38
CA PHE A 42 -10.05 10.51 -5.34
C PHE A 42 -10.10 11.63 -4.30
N ALA A 43 -10.27 12.89 -4.73
CA ALA A 43 -10.42 14.02 -3.82
C ALA A 43 -11.59 13.82 -2.84
N ALA A 44 -12.75 13.40 -3.35
CA ALA A 44 -13.94 13.15 -2.54
C ALA A 44 -13.65 12.09 -1.46
N LEU A 45 -13.13 10.93 -1.83
CA LEU A 45 -12.82 9.84 -0.89
C LEU A 45 -11.76 10.24 0.15
N LEU A 46 -10.72 10.96 -0.26
CA LEU A 46 -9.64 11.38 0.63
C LEU A 46 -10.04 12.55 1.55
N SER A 47 -11.07 13.31 1.18
CA SER A 47 -11.62 14.41 2.00
C SER A 47 -12.54 13.92 3.13
N GLU A 48 -12.93 12.65 3.13
CA GLU A 48 -13.74 12.07 4.19
C GLU A 48 -13.00 12.06 5.54
N SER A 49 -13.75 12.22 6.63
CA SER A 49 -13.16 12.13 7.98
C SER A 49 -12.57 10.75 8.28
N VAL A 50 -13.17 9.72 7.68
CA VAL A 50 -12.73 8.32 7.72
C VAL A 50 -12.73 7.82 6.28
N VAL A 51 -11.55 7.60 5.72
CA VAL A 51 -11.40 7.16 4.33
C VAL A 51 -11.87 5.72 4.19
N ASN A 52 -12.80 5.49 3.27
CA ASN A 52 -13.26 4.17 2.89
C ASN A 52 -12.21 3.44 2.03
N LEU A 53 -11.23 2.79 2.68
CA LEU A 53 -10.15 2.05 2.01
C LEU A 53 -10.68 0.99 1.01
N PRO A 54 -11.71 0.19 1.32
CA PRO A 54 -12.35 -0.69 0.34
C PRO A 54 -12.76 -0.01 -0.98
N GLN A 55 -13.41 1.15 -0.88
CA GLN A 55 -13.86 1.89 -2.06
C GLN A 55 -12.70 2.56 -2.79
N LEU A 56 -11.71 3.06 -2.05
CA LEU A 56 -10.48 3.62 -2.60
C LEU A 56 -9.69 2.58 -3.40
N LEU A 57 -9.54 1.37 -2.87
CA LEU A 57 -8.87 0.26 -3.54
C LEU A 57 -9.60 -0.14 -4.82
N ASN A 58 -10.93 -0.29 -4.77
CA ASN A 58 -11.73 -0.61 -5.95
C ASN A 58 -11.57 0.46 -7.05
N LEU A 59 -11.63 1.75 -6.67
CA LEU A 59 -11.43 2.85 -7.62
C LEU A 59 -10.03 2.81 -8.26
N ALA A 60 -8.99 2.57 -7.45
CA ALA A 60 -7.61 2.45 -7.92
C ALA A 60 -7.41 1.23 -8.85
N LEU A 61 -8.07 0.11 -8.58
CA LEU A 61 -8.05 -1.08 -9.44
C LEU A 61 -8.77 -0.84 -10.77
N GLU A 62 -9.90 -0.14 -10.75
CA GLU A 62 -10.71 0.11 -11.95
C GLU A 62 -10.10 1.17 -12.87
N LEU A 63 -9.56 2.25 -12.31
CA LEU A 63 -9.18 3.45 -13.07
C LEU A 63 -7.69 3.81 -12.98
N GLY A 64 -6.91 3.09 -12.18
CA GLY A 64 -5.54 3.45 -11.84
C GLY A 64 -5.45 4.60 -10.84
N VAL A 65 -4.24 4.89 -10.35
CA VAL A 65 -4.01 5.96 -9.37
C VAL A 65 -3.53 7.22 -10.05
N ALA A 66 -4.26 8.32 -9.85
CA ALA A 66 -3.84 9.63 -10.34
C ALA A 66 -2.54 10.10 -9.64
N PRO A 67 -1.56 10.66 -10.37
CA PRO A 67 -0.20 10.89 -9.85
C PRO A 67 -0.12 11.69 -8.55
N GLN A 68 -0.93 12.74 -8.41
CA GLN A 68 -0.95 13.63 -7.26
C GLN A 68 -1.50 12.98 -5.98
N TYR A 69 -2.26 11.88 -6.10
CA TYR A 69 -2.79 11.15 -4.94
C TYR A 69 -1.99 9.88 -4.62
N ARG A 70 -1.05 9.49 -5.48
CA ARG A 70 -0.35 8.21 -5.39
C ARG A 70 0.34 7.99 -4.05
N ALA A 71 1.15 8.96 -3.63
CA ALA A 71 1.83 8.93 -2.33
C ALA A 71 0.85 8.66 -1.17
N ARG A 72 -0.25 9.42 -1.12
CA ARG A 72 -1.25 9.31 -0.05
C ARG A 72 -1.95 7.95 -0.05
N ILE A 73 -2.35 7.48 -1.23
CA ILE A 73 -3.05 6.21 -1.41
C ILE A 73 -2.16 5.04 -1.02
N TRP A 74 -0.89 5.05 -1.46
CA TRP A 74 0.07 4.02 -1.11
C TRP A 74 0.27 3.93 0.40
N LEU A 75 0.52 5.06 1.07
CA LEU A 75 0.68 5.10 2.53
C LEU A 75 -0.56 4.60 3.28
N LEU A 76 -1.77 4.85 2.77
CA LEU A 76 -3.01 4.34 3.35
C LEU A 76 -3.15 2.83 3.15
N LEU A 77 -2.89 2.34 1.94
CA LEU A 77 -3.05 0.93 1.58
C LEU A 77 -2.01 0.03 2.28
N VAL A 78 -0.79 0.51 2.45
CA VAL A 78 0.24 -0.21 3.24
C VAL A 78 0.13 0.04 4.74
N GLU A 79 -0.95 0.68 5.20
CA GLU A 79 -1.28 0.88 6.61
C GLU A 79 -0.25 1.74 7.38
N VAL A 80 0.55 2.54 6.68
CA VAL A 80 1.43 3.56 7.29
C VAL A 80 0.60 4.72 7.83
N LEU A 81 -0.42 5.12 7.07
CA LEU A 81 -1.43 6.08 7.50
C LEU A 81 -2.72 5.37 7.93
N PRO A 82 -3.36 5.81 9.03
CA PRO A 82 -4.68 5.32 9.40
C PRO A 82 -5.76 5.86 8.46
N PRO A 83 -6.96 5.25 8.41
CA PRO A 83 -8.07 5.78 7.61
C PRO A 83 -8.61 7.12 8.12
N TYR A 84 -8.31 7.51 9.36
CA TYR A 84 -8.77 8.77 9.97
C TYR A 84 -7.90 9.95 9.52
N SER A 85 -8.42 10.78 8.62
CA SER A 85 -7.65 11.85 7.97
C SER A 85 -7.09 12.90 8.94
N ARG A 86 -7.80 13.15 10.04
CA ARG A 86 -7.36 14.07 11.10
C ARG A 86 -6.07 13.64 11.81
N LEU A 87 -5.71 12.35 11.76
CA LEU A 87 -4.53 11.81 12.45
C LEU A 87 -3.29 11.76 11.56
N TRP A 88 -3.40 12.07 10.27
CA TRP A 88 -2.30 11.88 9.32
C TRP A 88 -1.07 12.72 9.66
N SER A 89 -1.25 14.00 10.01
CA SER A 89 -0.13 14.87 10.37
C SER A 89 0.61 14.36 11.61
N PHE A 90 -0.14 13.93 12.63
CA PHE A 90 0.41 13.34 13.84
C PHE A 90 1.19 12.06 13.52
N VAL A 91 0.58 11.11 12.80
CA VAL A 91 1.22 9.84 12.45
C VAL A 91 2.48 10.05 11.61
N LEU A 92 2.47 10.97 10.65
CA LEU A 92 3.67 11.27 9.86
C LEU A 92 4.80 11.90 10.69
N THR A 93 4.44 12.70 11.70
CA THR A 93 5.42 13.28 12.64
C THR A 93 6.07 12.19 13.48
N GLU A 94 5.26 11.31 14.08
CA GLU A 94 5.75 10.16 14.85
C GLU A 94 6.59 9.21 13.98
N ARG A 95 6.14 8.92 12.75
CA ARG A 95 6.86 8.08 11.79
C ARG A 95 8.21 8.67 11.40
N ARG A 96 8.32 10.01 11.36
CA ARG A 96 9.60 10.69 11.12
C ARG A 96 10.53 10.55 12.32
N ALA A 97 10.05 10.81 13.53
CA ALA A 97 10.86 10.65 14.75
C ALA A 97 11.38 9.21 14.90
N MET A 98 10.51 8.21 14.75
CA MET A 98 10.93 6.80 14.79
C MET A 98 11.94 6.43 13.70
N PHE A 99 11.84 7.05 12.52
CA PHE A 99 12.80 6.82 11.44
C PHE A 99 14.16 7.43 11.77
N GLU A 100 14.19 8.63 12.35
CA GLU A 100 15.43 9.28 12.80
C GLU A 100 16.13 8.43 13.88
N ASP A 101 15.39 7.97 14.89
CA ASP A 101 15.90 7.07 15.93
C ASP A 101 16.47 5.76 15.35
N LEU A 102 15.77 5.19 14.36
CA LEU A 102 16.20 3.98 13.67
C LEU A 102 17.48 4.20 12.87
N VAL A 103 17.57 5.32 12.15
CA VAL A 103 18.79 5.70 11.42
C VAL A 103 19.95 5.83 12.38
N ASP A 104 19.76 6.50 13.51
CA ASP A 104 20.81 6.64 14.53
C ASP A 104 21.23 5.29 15.10
N ALA A 105 20.27 4.44 15.49
CA ALA A 105 20.55 3.08 15.96
C ALA A 105 21.33 2.26 14.93
N ALA A 106 20.95 2.33 13.65
CA ALA A 106 21.64 1.62 12.57
C ALA A 106 23.09 2.10 12.39
N HIS A 107 23.37 3.39 12.59
CA HIS A 107 24.74 3.92 12.59
C HIS A 107 25.60 3.32 13.72
N TYR A 108 25.04 3.15 14.92
CA TYR A 108 25.73 2.54 16.05
C TYR A 108 25.94 1.03 15.91
N LEU A 109 24.96 0.32 15.34
CA LEU A 109 25.02 -1.13 15.16
C LEU A 109 25.98 -1.54 14.05
N GLN A 110 26.10 -0.74 12.99
CA GLN A 110 26.92 -1.09 11.81
C GLN A 110 27.91 0.03 11.40
N PRO A 111 28.80 0.48 12.31
CA PRO A 111 29.63 1.66 12.11
C PRO A 111 30.58 1.53 10.90
N PHE A 112 31.02 0.31 10.58
CA PHE A 112 31.97 0.05 9.48
C PHE A 112 31.32 -0.05 8.08
N LYS A 113 30.05 -0.47 7.97
CA LYS A 113 29.37 -0.60 6.66
C LYS A 113 28.83 0.74 6.16
N LEU A 114 28.34 1.60 7.06
CA LEU A 114 27.84 2.94 6.72
C LEU A 114 28.96 3.96 6.52
N SER A 115 30.02 3.93 7.33
CA SER A 115 31.12 4.91 7.24
C SER A 115 31.94 4.84 5.94
N ARG A 116 32.11 3.65 5.35
CA ARG A 116 32.83 3.51 4.07
C ARG A 116 31.99 4.01 2.88
N ARG A 117 30.66 3.98 3.02
CA ARG A 117 29.68 4.43 2.02
C ARG A 117 29.41 5.93 2.09
N LEU A 118 29.29 6.50 3.30
CA LEU A 118 29.14 7.94 3.48
C LEU A 118 30.33 8.77 2.98
N LYS A 119 31.55 8.21 2.99
CA LYS A 119 32.75 8.91 2.47
C LYS A 119 32.73 9.11 0.94
N LEU A 120 32.04 8.24 0.20
CA LEU A 120 31.88 8.39 -1.25
C LEU A 120 30.89 9.49 -1.65
N LEU A 121 29.99 9.88 -0.73
CA LEU A 121 28.97 10.91 -0.98
C LEU A 121 29.56 12.30 -1.22
N LYS A 122 30.67 12.63 -0.54
CA LYS A 122 31.28 13.96 -0.65
C LYS A 122 32.00 14.19 -1.98
N ASP A 123 32.38 13.11 -2.67
CA ASP A 123 33.13 13.18 -3.91
C ASP A 123 32.21 13.20 -5.14
N GLU A 124 31.06 12.51 -5.12
CA GLU A 124 30.12 12.46 -6.26
C GLU A 124 29.19 13.69 -6.40
N GLU A 125 28.89 14.41 -5.32
CA GLU A 125 28.01 15.60 -5.37
C GLU A 125 28.62 16.77 -6.17
N THR A 126 29.93 16.76 -6.43
CA THR A 126 30.59 17.81 -7.22
C THR A 126 30.47 17.62 -8.73
N ALA A 127 29.91 16.49 -9.21
CA ALA A 127 30.05 16.06 -10.60
C ALA A 127 28.77 16.13 -11.47
N LYS A 128 27.60 16.57 -10.97
CA LYS A 128 26.35 16.44 -11.73
C LYS A 128 25.55 17.74 -11.85
N ALA A 129 25.99 18.59 -12.78
CA ALA A 129 25.15 19.58 -13.44
C ALA A 129 24.97 19.15 -14.92
N ASN A 130 23.73 19.16 -15.40
CA ASN A 130 23.30 18.94 -16.79
C ASN A 130 23.09 17.48 -17.23
N ASN A 131 21.96 16.92 -16.81
CA ASN A 131 20.96 16.23 -17.64
C ASN A 131 19.90 15.65 -16.70
N LYS A 132 18.64 15.48 -17.16
CA LYS A 132 17.52 14.90 -16.38
C LYS A 132 17.95 13.58 -15.74
N LEU A 133 18.48 13.66 -14.53
CA LEU A 133 19.05 12.56 -13.79
C LEU A 133 17.92 11.88 -13.01
N PRO A 134 18.04 10.59 -12.67
CA PRO A 134 17.10 9.95 -11.76
C PRO A 134 17.03 10.75 -10.46
N LEU A 135 15.84 10.86 -9.87
CA LEU A 135 15.60 11.59 -8.62
C LEU A 135 16.37 11.00 -7.40
N TYR A 136 17.10 9.90 -7.58
CA TYR A 136 17.79 9.13 -6.56
C TYR A 136 19.01 8.40 -7.15
N SER A 137 20.03 8.16 -6.34
CA SER A 137 21.20 7.37 -6.71
C SER A 137 20.99 5.88 -6.43
N GLN A 138 21.76 5.02 -7.09
CA GLN A 138 21.82 3.58 -6.75
C GLN A 138 22.17 3.38 -5.26
N HIS A 139 23.00 4.27 -4.72
CA HIS A 139 23.40 4.25 -3.32
C HIS A 139 22.21 4.51 -2.38
N ASP A 140 21.28 5.40 -2.73
CA ASP A 140 20.09 5.68 -1.92
C ASP A 140 19.16 4.47 -1.83
N LEU A 141 19.01 3.74 -2.94
CA LEU A 141 18.27 2.48 -2.97
C LEU A 141 18.94 1.44 -2.05
N GLU A 142 20.25 1.30 -2.16
CA GLU A 142 21.01 0.36 -1.32
C GLU A 142 20.98 0.74 0.16
N ARG A 143 20.99 2.05 0.47
CA ARG A 143 20.83 2.56 1.84
C ARG A 143 19.48 2.17 2.41
N LEU A 144 18.40 2.36 1.65
CA LEU A 144 17.05 1.99 2.07
C LEU A 144 16.93 0.47 2.33
N VAL A 145 17.43 -0.36 1.40
CA VAL A 145 17.45 -1.81 1.55
C VAL A 145 18.25 -2.24 2.78
N HIS A 146 19.42 -1.66 2.97
CA HIS A 146 20.27 -1.94 4.14
C HIS A 146 19.57 -1.55 5.45
N LEU A 147 18.97 -0.36 5.50
CA LEU A 147 18.27 0.11 6.68
C LEU A 147 17.11 -0.81 7.08
N HIS A 148 16.34 -1.27 6.09
CA HIS A 148 15.28 -2.26 6.33
C HIS A 148 15.83 -3.60 6.84
N GLN A 149 16.94 -4.07 6.27
CA GLN A 149 17.59 -5.30 6.75
C GLN A 149 18.07 -5.17 8.19
N THR A 150 18.72 -4.07 8.56
CA THR A 150 19.11 -3.77 9.95
C THR A 150 17.89 -3.70 10.85
N TYR A 151 16.83 -3.00 10.43
CA TYR A 151 15.58 -2.93 11.20
C TYR A 151 15.00 -4.32 11.49
N GLN A 152 14.89 -5.18 10.46
CA GLN A 152 14.33 -6.52 10.61
C GLN A 152 15.21 -7.46 11.43
N GLN A 153 16.53 -7.38 11.28
CA GLN A 153 17.48 -8.28 11.94
C GLN A 153 17.77 -7.90 13.39
N ASP A 154 17.96 -6.61 13.63
CA ASP A 154 18.57 -6.12 14.87
C ASP A 154 17.58 -5.37 15.78
N ILE A 155 16.51 -4.78 15.22
CA ILE A 155 15.63 -3.85 15.96
C ILE A 155 14.23 -4.43 16.21
N ALA A 156 13.58 -4.96 15.17
CA ALA A 156 12.20 -5.42 15.26
C ALA A 156 12.03 -6.63 16.20
N THR A 157 13.12 -7.35 16.52
CA THR A 157 13.15 -8.53 17.41
C THR A 157 12.03 -9.55 17.14
N CYS A 158 11.51 -9.59 15.92
CA CYS A 158 10.47 -10.56 15.57
C CYS A 158 11.14 -11.92 15.36
N ASP A 159 10.83 -12.87 16.23
CA ASP A 159 11.14 -14.30 16.08
C ASP A 159 10.46 -14.94 14.85
N ALA A 160 9.96 -14.16 13.90
CA ALA A 160 9.37 -14.63 12.66
C ALA A 160 10.47 -15.23 11.76
N PRO A 161 10.60 -16.58 11.68
CA PRO A 161 11.72 -17.22 10.97
C PRO A 161 11.60 -17.03 9.45
N MET A 162 10.41 -16.65 8.98
CA MET A 162 10.04 -16.58 7.57
C MET A 162 10.67 -15.37 6.85
N LEU A 163 10.95 -14.26 7.55
CA LEU A 163 11.57 -13.06 6.96
C LEU A 163 13.10 -13.16 6.85
N ARG A 164 13.73 -14.21 7.42
CA ARG A 164 15.18 -14.45 7.31
C ARG A 164 15.61 -15.16 6.04
N LYS A 165 14.67 -15.73 5.26
CA LYS A 165 15.03 -16.25 3.93
C LYS A 165 15.56 -15.08 3.11
N SER A 166 16.70 -15.28 2.46
CA SER A 166 17.36 -14.28 1.64
C SER A 166 16.40 -13.81 0.55
N VAL A 167 15.69 -12.72 0.82
CA VAL A 167 14.88 -12.05 -0.19
C VAL A 167 15.86 -11.62 -1.29
N ASP A 168 15.51 -11.91 -2.54
CA ASP A 168 16.37 -11.57 -3.67
C ASP A 168 16.71 -10.07 -3.67
N ARG A 169 17.98 -9.76 -3.89
CA ARG A 169 18.46 -8.37 -3.83
C ARG A 169 17.88 -7.52 -4.96
N ASN A 170 17.67 -8.10 -6.14
CA ASN A 170 17.11 -7.34 -7.27
C ASN A 170 15.64 -7.00 -7.02
N PHE A 171 14.89 -7.93 -6.40
CA PHE A 171 13.55 -7.64 -5.90
C PHE A 171 13.53 -6.44 -4.94
N LEU A 172 14.38 -6.47 -3.90
CA LEU A 172 14.45 -5.39 -2.90
C LEU A 172 14.79 -4.04 -3.55
N LEU A 173 15.78 -4.01 -4.45
CA LEU A 173 16.15 -2.79 -5.16
C LEU A 173 15.05 -2.28 -6.08
N SER A 174 14.28 -3.17 -6.72
CA SER A 174 13.15 -2.77 -7.55
C SER A 174 12.02 -2.15 -6.73
N VAL A 175 11.64 -2.77 -5.60
CA VAL A 175 10.64 -2.19 -4.69
C VAL A 175 11.11 -0.82 -4.19
N ALA A 176 12.38 -0.69 -3.80
CA ALA A 176 12.97 0.58 -3.37
C ALA A 176 12.88 1.62 -4.48
N ARG A 177 13.24 1.27 -5.72
CA ARG A 177 13.17 2.16 -6.89
C ARG A 177 11.79 2.78 -7.03
N VAL A 178 10.75 1.94 -7.06
CA VAL A 178 9.37 2.40 -7.24
C VAL A 178 8.91 3.24 -6.05
N VAL A 179 9.29 2.89 -4.83
CA VAL A 179 9.02 3.71 -3.64
C VAL A 179 9.64 5.11 -3.74
N PHE A 180 10.86 5.23 -4.25
CA PHE A 180 11.52 6.52 -4.47
C PHE A 180 10.84 7.35 -5.57
N GLU A 181 10.29 6.71 -6.59
CA GLU A 181 9.50 7.38 -7.64
C GLU A 181 8.17 7.94 -7.11
N VAL A 182 7.58 7.30 -6.10
CA VAL A 182 6.26 7.67 -5.55
C VAL A 182 6.34 8.62 -4.37
N LEU A 183 7.28 8.42 -3.46
CA LEU A 183 7.32 9.12 -2.18
C LEU A 183 8.50 10.11 -2.11
N PRO A 184 8.26 11.35 -1.66
CA PRO A 184 9.31 12.37 -1.60
C PRO A 184 10.16 12.32 -0.32
N HIS A 185 9.60 11.82 0.80
CA HIS A 185 10.23 11.90 2.12
C HIS A 185 10.83 10.56 2.55
N ASP A 186 12.04 10.58 3.12
CA ASP A 186 12.78 9.35 3.47
C ASP A 186 12.09 8.47 4.51
N ALA A 187 11.50 9.08 5.55
CA ALA A 187 10.73 8.34 6.53
C ALA A 187 9.53 7.62 5.88
N GLU A 188 8.80 8.32 5.01
CA GLU A 188 7.67 7.73 4.28
C GLU A 188 8.13 6.61 3.36
N ARG A 189 9.24 6.80 2.64
CA ARG A 189 9.87 5.77 1.80
C ARG A 189 10.18 4.52 2.62
N PHE A 190 10.82 4.68 3.78
CA PHE A 190 11.18 3.56 4.65
C PHE A 190 9.97 2.76 5.12
N TRP A 191 8.95 3.43 5.65
CA TRP A 191 7.77 2.75 6.17
C TRP A 191 6.93 2.13 5.05
N CYS A 192 6.81 2.80 3.90
CA CYS A 192 6.11 2.25 2.75
C CYS A 192 6.86 1.05 2.16
N PHE A 193 8.18 1.13 2.03
CA PHE A 193 9.03 0.03 1.60
C PHE A 193 8.85 -1.20 2.49
N THR A 194 8.94 -1.01 3.80
CA THR A 194 8.73 -2.09 4.78
C THR A 194 7.33 -2.70 4.66
N GLY A 195 6.29 -1.86 4.60
CA GLY A 195 4.91 -2.33 4.43
C GLY A 195 4.65 -3.07 3.11
N LEU A 196 5.29 -2.66 2.00
CA LEU A 196 5.21 -3.37 0.72
C LEU A 196 5.89 -4.74 0.78
N LEU A 197 7.05 -4.85 1.42
CA LEU A 197 7.73 -6.13 1.58
C LEU A 197 6.92 -7.09 2.45
N ASP A 198 6.36 -6.60 3.55
CA ASP A 198 5.48 -7.39 4.41
C ASP A 198 4.20 -7.83 3.68
N LEU A 199 3.66 -6.97 2.82
CA LEU A 199 2.53 -7.30 1.97
C LEU A 199 2.88 -8.39 0.96
N PHE A 200 4.03 -8.30 0.29
CA PHE A 200 4.42 -9.24 -0.76
C PHE A 200 4.89 -10.59 -0.20
N ASN A 201 5.43 -10.61 1.02
CA ASN A 201 5.91 -11.82 1.66
C ASN A 201 4.80 -12.88 1.76
N GLY A 202 4.93 -13.95 0.97
CA GLY A 202 3.97 -15.05 0.90
C GLY A 202 2.64 -14.74 0.21
N ARG A 203 2.47 -13.56 -0.42
CA ARG A 203 1.20 -13.19 -1.06
C ARG A 203 1.25 -12.99 -2.58
N LEU A 204 2.43 -12.80 -3.17
CA LEU A 204 2.56 -12.64 -4.61
C LEU A 204 2.07 -13.87 -5.40
N GLU A 205 2.28 -15.07 -4.86
CA GLU A 205 1.85 -16.34 -5.46
C GLU A 205 0.33 -16.50 -5.53
N LEU A 206 -0.41 -15.67 -4.80
CA LEU A 206 -1.85 -15.72 -4.66
C LEU A 206 -2.57 -14.77 -5.61
N VAL A 207 -1.82 -13.87 -6.27
CA VAL A 207 -2.37 -12.93 -7.24
C VAL A 207 -2.63 -13.67 -8.55
N ASP A 208 -3.76 -13.42 -9.19
CA ASP A 208 -4.10 -13.97 -10.51
C ASP A 208 -3.90 -12.90 -11.61
N PRO A 209 -3.16 -13.20 -12.71
CA PRO A 209 -2.25 -14.34 -12.88
C PRO A 209 -1.09 -14.31 -11.90
N MET A 210 -0.58 -15.50 -11.55
CA MET A 210 0.55 -15.69 -10.64
C MET A 210 1.72 -14.78 -11.01
N VAL A 211 2.16 -13.98 -10.04
CA VAL A 211 3.27 -13.04 -10.19
C VAL A 211 4.50 -13.61 -9.49
N THR A 212 5.52 -13.96 -10.26
CA THR A 212 6.83 -14.30 -9.70
C THR A 212 7.60 -13.02 -9.37
N PRO A 213 8.48 -13.04 -8.35
CA PRO A 213 9.31 -11.88 -8.01
C PRO A 213 10.12 -11.33 -9.19
N ASP A 214 10.56 -12.19 -10.12
CA ASP A 214 11.35 -11.80 -11.28
C ASP A 214 10.63 -10.81 -12.21
N LYS A 215 9.29 -10.90 -12.30
CA LYS A 215 8.49 -9.94 -13.08
C LYS A 215 8.59 -8.53 -12.54
N LEU A 216 8.95 -8.37 -11.26
CA LEU A 216 9.04 -7.08 -10.61
C LEU A 216 10.41 -6.44 -10.74
N TYR A 217 11.48 -7.14 -11.14
CA TYR A 217 12.86 -6.59 -11.15
C TYR A 217 13.01 -5.33 -12.01
N ASN A 218 12.28 -5.26 -13.12
CA ASN A 218 12.31 -4.12 -14.03
C ASN A 218 10.92 -3.57 -14.35
N ALA A 219 9.90 -3.91 -13.56
CA ALA A 219 8.55 -3.43 -13.77
C ALA A 219 8.49 -1.90 -13.74
N SER A 220 7.81 -1.31 -14.72
CA SER A 220 7.45 0.11 -14.68
C SER A 220 6.61 0.41 -13.43
N LEU A 221 6.57 1.68 -13.01
CA LEU A 221 5.72 2.11 -11.89
C LEU A 221 4.27 1.66 -12.05
N THR A 222 3.72 1.73 -13.27
CA THR A 222 2.34 1.31 -13.57
C THR A 222 2.13 -0.20 -13.46
N GLU A 223 3.07 -1.01 -13.93
CA GLU A 223 3.00 -2.47 -13.80
C GLU A 223 3.13 -2.89 -12.34
N PHE A 224 4.06 -2.29 -11.61
CA PHE A 224 4.25 -2.53 -10.19
C PHE A 224 2.99 -2.12 -9.40
N GLU A 225 2.42 -0.94 -9.68
CA GLU A 225 1.20 -0.45 -9.03
C GLU A 225 0.03 -1.42 -9.27
N SER A 226 -0.12 -1.95 -10.49
CA SER A 226 -1.14 -2.96 -10.79
C SER A 226 -0.96 -4.25 -9.96
N VAL A 227 0.29 -4.73 -9.80
CA VAL A 227 0.57 -5.90 -8.95
C VAL A 227 0.26 -5.59 -7.48
N PHE A 228 0.75 -4.46 -6.98
CA PHE A 228 0.51 -3.99 -5.61
C PHE A 228 -0.98 -3.93 -5.27
N LEU A 229 -1.78 -3.27 -6.11
CA LEU A 229 -3.23 -3.14 -5.88
C LEU A 229 -3.94 -4.50 -5.90
N ARG A 230 -3.55 -5.41 -6.80
CA ARG A 230 -4.12 -6.77 -6.83
C ARG A 230 -3.72 -7.58 -5.60
N THR A 231 -2.48 -7.47 -5.13
CA THR A 231 -2.06 -8.12 -3.87
C THR A 231 -2.86 -7.59 -2.68
N MET A 232 -3.14 -6.27 -2.64
CA MET A 232 -4.01 -5.68 -1.63
C MET A 232 -5.44 -6.21 -1.69
N ASP A 233 -5.99 -6.42 -2.88
CA ASP A 233 -7.33 -6.99 -3.05
C ASP A 233 -7.41 -8.44 -2.57
N VAL A 234 -6.38 -9.24 -2.86
CA VAL A 234 -6.27 -10.61 -2.32
C VAL A 234 -6.16 -10.60 -0.79
N LYS A 235 -5.33 -9.70 -0.20
CA LYS A 235 -5.25 -9.52 1.26
C LYS A 235 -6.63 -9.21 1.85
N ARG A 236 -7.37 -8.28 1.25
CA ARG A 236 -8.70 -7.88 1.70
C ARG A 236 -9.70 -9.03 1.58
N SER A 237 -9.74 -9.70 0.45
CA SER A 237 -10.69 -10.79 0.18
C SER A 237 -10.53 -11.94 1.19
N ARG A 238 -9.28 -12.30 1.54
CA ARG A 238 -9.01 -13.31 2.57
C ARG A 238 -9.50 -12.90 3.95
N LEU A 239 -9.25 -11.66 4.36
CA LEU A 239 -9.73 -11.15 5.66
C LEU A 239 -11.27 -11.21 5.76
N ILE A 240 -11.99 -11.02 4.65
CA ILE A 240 -13.45 -11.16 4.61
C ILE A 240 -13.84 -12.62 4.75
N THR A 241 -13.23 -13.52 3.97
CA THR A 241 -13.50 -14.96 4.02
C THR A 241 -13.21 -15.54 5.42
N ASP A 242 -12.08 -15.21 6.02
CA ASP A 242 -11.70 -15.69 7.36
C ASP A 242 -12.69 -15.25 8.44
N ARG A 243 -13.18 -14.00 8.36
CA ARG A 243 -14.22 -13.49 9.27
C ARG A 243 -15.54 -14.24 9.11
N LEU A 244 -15.95 -14.54 7.88
CA LEU A 244 -17.18 -15.31 7.63
C LEU A 244 -17.05 -16.74 8.15
N SER A 245 -15.92 -17.41 7.91
CA SER A 245 -15.65 -18.77 8.42
C SER A 245 -15.70 -18.83 9.96
N ASN A 246 -15.15 -17.83 10.64
CA ASN A 246 -15.18 -17.75 12.11
C ASN A 246 -16.61 -17.54 12.66
N LEU A 247 -17.47 -16.80 11.94
CA LEU A 247 -18.88 -16.64 12.32
C LEU A 247 -19.68 -17.94 12.16
N HIS A 248 -19.38 -18.73 11.12
CA HIS A 248 -20.03 -20.02 10.92
C HIS A 248 -19.66 -21.03 12.01
N LEU A 249 -18.40 -21.05 12.47
CA LEU A 249 -17.95 -21.88 13.60
C LEU A 249 -18.66 -21.53 14.91
N LEU A 250 -18.85 -20.24 15.20
CA LEU A 250 -19.59 -19.81 16.39
C LEU A 250 -21.07 -20.21 16.33
N LYS A 251 -21.67 -20.22 15.14
CA LYS A 251 -23.06 -20.64 14.95
C LYS A 251 -23.25 -22.15 15.14
N SER A 252 -22.33 -22.98 14.62
CA SER A 252 -22.42 -24.44 14.80
C SER A 252 -22.26 -24.86 16.26
N CYS A 253 -21.36 -24.22 17.02
CA CYS A 253 -21.22 -24.50 18.45
C CYS A 253 -22.48 -24.16 19.26
N HIS A 254 -23.26 -23.17 18.83
CA HIS A 254 -24.51 -22.80 19.51
C HIS A 254 -25.63 -23.82 19.23
N ASP A 255 -25.74 -24.30 17.99
CA ASP A 255 -26.76 -25.29 17.60
C ASP A 255 -26.52 -26.66 18.24
N ASP A 256 -25.27 -27.03 18.51
CA ASP A 256 -24.93 -28.29 19.21
C ASP A 256 -25.22 -28.22 20.72
N CYS A 257 -25.12 -27.04 21.34
CA CYS A 257 -25.50 -26.85 22.75
C CYS A 257 -27.02 -26.91 22.97
N ILE A 258 -27.82 -26.50 21.99
CA ILE A 258 -29.30 -26.51 22.09
C ILE A 258 -29.88 -27.92 21.90
N LYS A 259 -29.16 -28.81 21.21
CA LYS A 259 -29.63 -30.19 20.95
C LYS A 259 -29.32 -31.19 22.08
N GLN A 260 -28.64 -30.77 23.14
CA GLN A 260 -28.25 -31.63 24.26
C GLN A 260 -28.95 -31.26 25.60
N GLY A 261 -29.89 -30.32 25.59
CA GLY A 261 -30.75 -29.98 26.73
C GLY A 261 -32.21 -30.30 26.44
#